data_AF-A0A445KYP9-F1
#
_entry.id   AF-A0A445KYP9-F1
#
_cell.length_a   1.000
_cell.length_b   1.000
_cell.length_c   1.000
_cell.angle_alpha   90.00
_cell.angle_beta   90.00
_cell.angle_gamma   90.00
#
_symmetry.space_group_name_H-M   'P 1'
#
loop_
_entity.id
_entity.type
_entity.pdbx_description
1 polymer ?
#
loop_
_entity_poly.entity_id
_entity_poly.type
_entity_poly.pdbx_seq_one_letter_code
_entity_poly.pdbx_strand_id
1 'polypeptide(L)'
;MVFLSLEGSFINPTLMEPFGLTLIEAVAYGLPVVATKNGGPVDILKALNNGLLIDPHDHKSIEEALLKLVADKNLWLECRKNGLKNIHRFSWPEHCRNYLSHVEFSTEGDSKLNGEMDPVARQKQIIEAIMCRVSSTGNSNASCYFPGRRQRLVMVAADCYDSDGNIAEEAFQAVVINVMKVVRPGIRSGRVCVMLQTGLSFQETIEALNNFQVNMEEFDVVVCNGGSEMYYPWKDLMAYTDYEAYAEYAWPGENIRSTIPRFAKVDDGEENDIVEYASACSSRCYSYSVKPGAMIQKIDELRQRLRMRGLRCNLVYTHAGLRLNVIPLFASRKQALRYLSVKWGIDLSKVVVFVGEKGDTDYEELVSGIQKTLVLKGAVEYGNERLLRSEESYKREDVLSQDSPNIIYAEKSYEDCVIFQQFWSISKYHDFCF
;
A
#
# COMPACT_ATOMS: atom_id res chain seq x y z
N MET A 1 24.30 -5.34 14.14
CA MET A 1 24.43 -6.77 13.80
C MET A 1 25.90 -7.12 13.96
N VAL A 2 26.30 -7.87 14.99
CA VAL A 2 27.71 -8.23 15.22
C VAL A 2 27.87 -9.71 14.91
N PHE A 3 28.59 -10.02 13.83
CA PHE A 3 29.09 -11.37 13.54
C PHE A 3 30.60 -11.37 13.82
N LEU A 4 31.01 -12.04 14.89
CA LEU A 4 32.42 -12.36 15.13
C LEU A 4 32.65 -13.82 14.77
N SER A 5 33.74 -14.06 14.02
CA SER A 5 34.11 -15.32 13.38
C SER A 5 34.16 -16.53 14.32
N LEU A 6 33.77 -17.69 13.79
CA LEU A 6 33.90 -19.08 14.28
C LEU A 6 33.32 -19.44 15.68
N GLU A 7 33.12 -18.49 16.59
CA GLU A 7 32.47 -18.70 17.90
C GLU A 7 31.58 -17.49 18.31
N GLY A 8 30.89 -16.88 17.34
CA GLY A 8 30.01 -15.72 17.57
C GLY A 8 28.63 -16.05 18.14
N SER A 9 27.93 -15.03 18.62
CA SER A 9 26.50 -15.08 18.97
C SER A 9 25.75 -13.98 18.23
N PHE A 10 24.49 -14.21 17.86
CA PHE A 10 23.63 -13.19 17.27
C PHE A 10 22.82 -12.47 18.35
N ILE A 11 22.74 -11.14 18.30
CA ILE A 11 21.95 -10.35 19.25
C ILE A 11 20.89 -9.49 18.55
N ASN A 12 19.67 -9.54 19.06
CA ASN A 12 18.53 -8.71 18.65
C ASN A 12 17.92 -8.00 19.89
N PRO A 13 18.48 -6.86 20.34
CA PRO A 13 18.04 -6.16 21.54
C PRO A 13 16.97 -5.09 21.21
N THR A 14 16.01 -5.42 20.35
CA THR A 14 14.92 -4.51 19.98
C THR A 14 13.96 -4.29 21.15
N LEU A 15 13.31 -3.12 21.20
CA LEU A 15 12.32 -2.81 22.24
C LEU A 15 11.13 -3.79 22.21
N MET A 16 10.74 -4.23 21.01
CA MET A 16 9.72 -5.24 20.76
C MET A 16 10.06 -5.96 19.45
N GLU A 17 9.95 -7.29 19.45
CA GLU A 17 10.14 -8.14 18.27
C GLU A 17 8.88 -9.01 18.11
N PRO A 18 8.00 -8.74 17.12
CA PRO A 18 6.72 -9.43 17.02
C PRO A 18 6.87 -10.91 16.63
N PHE A 19 7.83 -11.26 15.75
CA PHE A 19 8.03 -12.65 15.35
C PHE A 19 9.49 -13.08 15.47
N GLY A 20 10.46 -12.35 14.91
CA GLY A 20 11.87 -12.72 15.01
C GLY A 20 12.39 -13.64 13.90
N LEU A 21 12.07 -13.37 12.62
CA LEU A 21 12.62 -14.11 11.47
C LEU A 21 14.15 -14.14 11.47
N THR A 22 14.79 -13.01 11.80
CA THR A 22 16.24 -12.88 11.88
C THR A 22 16.85 -13.79 12.96
N LEU A 23 16.11 -14.07 14.05
CA LEU A 23 16.53 -15.03 15.07
C LEU A 23 16.53 -16.44 14.49
N ILE A 24 15.43 -16.84 13.84
CA ILE A 24 15.27 -18.17 13.21
C ILE A 24 16.38 -18.39 12.18
N GLU A 25 16.66 -17.39 11.33
CA GLU A 25 17.77 -17.45 10.37
C GLU A 25 19.12 -17.66 11.08
N ALA A 26 19.43 -16.87 12.11
CA ALA A 26 20.66 -17.04 12.89
C ALA A 26 20.77 -18.45 13.50
N VAL A 27 19.67 -18.99 14.03
CA VAL A 27 19.63 -20.35 14.57
C VAL A 27 19.87 -21.40 13.49
N ALA A 28 19.33 -21.20 12.28
CA ALA A 28 19.51 -22.12 11.16
C ALA A 28 20.99 -22.24 10.74
N TYR A 29 21.78 -21.17 10.93
CA TYR A 29 23.23 -21.18 10.76
C TYR A 29 24.00 -21.68 12.00
N GLY A 30 23.29 -22.12 13.05
CA GLY A 30 23.87 -22.71 14.25
C GLY A 30 24.40 -21.69 15.25
N LEU A 31 23.93 -20.44 15.21
CA LEU A 31 24.37 -19.41 16.15
C LEU A 31 23.48 -19.40 17.41
N PRO A 32 24.08 -19.32 18.60
CA PRO A 32 23.36 -18.94 19.81
C PRO A 32 22.81 -17.51 19.69
N VAL A 33 21.63 -17.28 20.26
CA VAL A 33 20.94 -15.99 20.15
C VAL A 33 20.77 -15.29 21.50
N VAL A 34 20.89 -13.97 21.51
CA VAL A 34 20.44 -13.10 22.61
C VAL A 34 19.31 -12.24 22.07
N ALA A 35 18.14 -12.26 22.70
CA ALA A 35 16.97 -11.57 22.17
C ALA A 35 16.14 -10.89 23.26
N THR A 36 15.39 -9.86 22.86
CA THR A 36 14.46 -9.18 23.76
C THR A 36 13.41 -10.13 24.35
N LYS A 37 13.07 -9.93 25.64
CA LYS A 37 11.96 -10.63 26.30
C LYS A 37 10.57 -10.16 25.87
N ASN A 38 10.47 -9.21 24.94
CA ASN A 38 9.22 -8.60 24.51
C ASN A 38 8.80 -9.10 23.12
N GLY A 39 7.88 -10.07 23.07
CA GLY A 39 7.24 -10.56 21.85
C GLY A 39 7.63 -11.99 21.45
N GLY A 40 7.67 -12.24 20.14
CA GLY A 40 7.94 -13.55 19.53
C GLY A 40 9.25 -14.26 19.96
N PRO A 41 10.35 -13.57 20.33
CA PRO A 41 11.55 -14.25 20.78
C PRO A 41 11.33 -15.14 22.01
N VAL A 42 10.37 -14.82 22.87
CA VAL A 42 10.06 -15.64 24.06
C VAL A 42 9.64 -17.04 23.63
N ASP A 43 8.76 -17.14 22.64
CA ASP A 43 8.26 -18.42 22.12
C ASP A 43 9.33 -19.13 21.30
N ILE A 44 10.12 -18.40 20.50
CA ILE A 44 11.24 -18.97 19.74
C ILE A 44 12.26 -19.61 20.68
N LEU A 45 12.76 -18.88 21.69
CA LEU A 45 13.78 -19.40 22.59
C LEU A 45 13.24 -20.55 23.44
N LYS A 46 11.96 -20.50 23.83
CA LYS A 46 11.29 -21.63 24.50
C LYS A 46 11.21 -22.87 23.61
N ALA A 47 10.96 -22.71 22.30
CA ALA A 47 10.86 -23.83 21.37
C ALA A 47 12.22 -24.39 20.93
N LEU A 48 13.23 -23.53 20.77
CA LEU A 48 14.54 -23.89 20.22
C LEU A 48 15.59 -24.18 21.30
N ASN A 49 15.48 -23.57 22.48
CA ASN A 49 16.44 -23.64 23.59
C ASN A 49 17.89 -23.33 23.15
N ASN A 50 18.06 -22.25 22.39
CA ASN A 50 19.33 -21.90 21.73
C ASN A 50 19.88 -20.52 22.12
N GLY A 51 19.43 -19.93 23.22
CA GLY A 51 19.77 -18.55 23.54
C GLY A 51 19.31 -18.03 24.89
N LEU A 52 19.51 -16.72 25.10
CA LEU A 52 19.15 -15.99 26.32
C LEU A 52 18.19 -14.84 26.00
N LEU A 53 17.23 -14.59 26.90
CA LEU A 53 16.35 -13.43 26.85
C LEU A 53 16.92 -12.28 27.70
N ILE A 54 16.81 -11.06 27.20
CA ILE A 54 17.25 -9.84 27.89
C ILE A 54 16.12 -8.82 28.01
N ASP A 55 16.25 -7.89 28.97
CA ASP A 55 15.46 -6.65 28.96
C ASP A 55 16.17 -5.60 28.11
N PRO A 56 15.58 -5.12 27.01
CA PRO A 56 16.24 -4.15 26.13
C PRO A 56 16.44 -2.77 26.78
N HIS A 57 15.79 -2.48 27.92
CA HIS A 57 15.99 -1.23 28.67
C HIS A 57 17.08 -1.34 29.75
N ASP A 58 17.58 -2.56 30.02
CA ASP A 58 18.61 -2.79 31.02
C ASP A 58 19.94 -3.15 30.36
N HIS A 59 20.85 -2.19 30.34
CA HIS A 59 22.18 -2.37 29.76
C HIS A 59 22.96 -3.50 30.44
N LYS A 60 22.75 -3.73 31.75
CA LYS A 60 23.43 -4.82 32.48
C LYS A 60 22.92 -6.18 32.03
N SER A 61 21.61 -6.32 31.82
CA SER A 61 21.01 -7.55 31.29
C SER A 61 21.62 -7.95 29.94
N ILE A 62 21.86 -6.97 29.06
CA ILE A 62 22.49 -7.20 27.75
C ILE A 62 23.96 -7.64 27.93
N GLU A 63 24.72 -6.90 28.75
CA GLU A 63 26.13 -7.18 29.02
C GLU A 63 26.33 -8.58 29.61
N GLU A 64 25.59 -8.92 30.66
CA GLU A 64 25.68 -10.22 31.34
C GLU A 64 25.33 -11.38 30.41
N ALA A 65 24.30 -11.24 29.56
CA ALA A 65 23.91 -12.28 28.61
C ALA A 65 24.99 -12.51 27.54
N LEU A 66 25.58 -11.44 27.00
CA LEU A 66 26.67 -11.53 26.03
C LEU A 66 27.93 -12.13 26.65
N LEU A 67 28.35 -11.64 27.82
CA LEU A 67 29.50 -12.18 28.54
C LEU A 67 29.31 -13.65 28.88
N LYS A 68 28.11 -14.05 29.32
CA LYS A 68 27.81 -15.44 29.64
C LYS A 68 27.95 -16.36 28.42
N LEU A 69 27.42 -15.97 27.27
CA LEU A 69 27.52 -16.77 26.04
C LEU A 69 28.93 -16.83 25.46
N VAL A 70 29.72 -15.76 25.62
CA VAL A 70 31.11 -15.71 25.14
C VAL A 70 32.06 -16.46 26.09
N ALA A 71 31.84 -16.38 27.40
CA ALA A 71 32.72 -17.00 28.39
C ALA A 71 32.45 -18.50 28.61
N ASP A 72 31.18 -18.94 28.50
CA ASP A 72 30.80 -20.33 28.71
C ASP A 72 30.70 -21.11 27.38
N LYS A 73 31.80 -21.78 27.02
CA LYS A 73 31.88 -22.60 25.81
C LYS A 73 30.89 -23.78 25.82
N ASN A 74 30.55 -24.32 26.98
CA ASN A 74 29.62 -25.44 27.07
C ASN A 74 28.19 -24.97 26.77
N LEU A 75 27.79 -23.84 27.36
CA LEU A 75 26.52 -23.19 27.06
C LEU A 75 26.41 -22.86 25.57
N TRP A 76 27.47 -22.30 24.98
CA TRP A 76 27.48 -21.98 23.56
C TRP A 76 27.27 -23.22 22.68
N LEU A 77 27.99 -24.31 22.95
CA LEU A 77 27.86 -25.58 22.22
C LEU A 77 26.47 -26.21 22.39
N GLU A 78 25.90 -26.12 23.60
CA GLU A 78 24.54 -26.58 23.87
C GLU A 78 23.50 -25.77 23.07
N CYS A 79 23.61 -24.44 23.09
CA CYS A 79 22.74 -23.57 22.32
C CYS A 79 22.81 -23.88 20.82
N ARG A 80 24.02 -24.03 20.26
CA ARG A 80 24.21 -24.43 18.86
C ARG A 80 23.55 -25.77 18.55
N LYS A 81 23.80 -26.79 19.39
CA LYS A 81 23.25 -28.14 19.20
C LYS A 81 21.72 -28.13 19.25
N ASN A 82 21.13 -27.43 20.22
CA ASN A 82 19.69 -27.32 20.38
C ASN A 82 19.04 -26.55 19.23
N GLY A 83 19.66 -25.44 18.82
CA GLY A 83 19.22 -24.65 17.68
C GLY A 83 19.12 -25.49 16.40
N LEU A 84 20.23 -26.13 16.00
CA LEU A 84 20.27 -26.98 14.80
C LEU A 84 19.31 -28.18 14.89
N LYS A 85 19.12 -28.75 16.08
CA LYS A 85 18.19 -29.85 16.30
C LYS A 85 16.73 -29.40 16.13
N ASN A 86 16.36 -28.25 16.68
CA ASN A 86 14.97 -27.84 16.84
C ASN A 86 14.48 -26.89 15.73
N ILE A 87 15.36 -26.37 14.87
CA ILE A 87 15.02 -25.37 13.85
C ILE A 87 13.92 -25.82 12.88
N HIS A 88 13.82 -27.12 12.61
CA HIS A 88 12.79 -27.71 11.76
C HIS A 88 11.35 -27.39 12.22
N ARG A 89 11.16 -27.05 13.50
CA ARG A 89 9.86 -26.65 14.07
C ARG A 89 9.30 -25.36 13.48
N PHE A 90 10.17 -24.52 12.93
CA PHE A 90 9.81 -23.24 12.27
C PHE A 90 9.81 -23.35 10.74
N SER A 91 9.78 -24.59 10.21
CA SER A 91 9.65 -24.82 8.77
C SER A 91 8.21 -24.70 8.28
N TRP A 92 8.02 -24.31 7.02
CA TRP A 92 6.70 -24.25 6.38
C TRP A 92 5.90 -25.56 6.50
N PRO A 93 6.47 -26.75 6.25
CA PRO A 93 5.74 -28.00 6.42
C PRO A 93 5.21 -28.21 7.84
N GLU A 94 6.02 -27.92 8.87
CA GLU A 94 5.59 -28.06 10.26
C GLU A 94 4.52 -27.02 10.64
N HIS A 95 4.68 -25.78 10.17
CA HIS A 95 3.69 -24.73 10.38
C HIS A 95 2.33 -25.12 9.77
N CYS A 96 2.32 -25.59 8.52
CA CYS A 96 1.09 -26.06 7.86
C CYS A 96 0.46 -27.25 8.61
N ARG A 97 1.26 -28.23 9.06
CA ARG A 97 0.76 -29.38 9.83
C ARG A 97 0.10 -28.95 11.14
N ASN A 98 0.76 -28.10 11.93
CA ASN A 98 0.23 -27.61 13.19
C ASN A 98 -1.05 -26.80 12.96
N TYR A 99 -1.05 -25.91 11.97
CA TYR A 99 -2.23 -25.12 11.63
C TYR A 99 -3.43 -26.00 11.25
N LEU A 100 -3.23 -26.96 10.34
CA LEU A 100 -4.29 -27.89 9.93
C LEU A 100 -4.84 -28.70 11.11
N SER A 101 -3.98 -29.17 12.03
CA SER A 101 -4.43 -29.91 13.21
C SER A 101 -5.38 -29.12 14.13
N HIS A 102 -5.21 -27.79 14.20
CA HIS A 102 -6.10 -26.92 14.97
C HIS A 102 -7.41 -26.62 14.24
N VAL A 103 -7.37 -26.54 12.91
CA VAL A 103 -8.57 -26.34 12.08
C VAL A 103 -9.43 -27.61 12.07
N GLU A 104 -8.84 -28.79 11.92
CA GLU A 104 -9.55 -30.09 11.96
C GLU A 104 -10.25 -30.32 13.31
N PHE A 105 -9.57 -30.01 14.42
CA PHE A 105 -10.16 -30.08 15.76
C PHE A 105 -11.36 -29.13 15.93
N SER A 106 -11.36 -27.98 15.26
CA SER A 106 -12.46 -27.01 15.33
C SER A 106 -13.67 -27.45 14.50
N THR A 107 -13.47 -28.26 13.45
CA THR A 107 -14.56 -28.78 12.62
C THR A 107 -15.25 -30.01 13.22
N GLU A 108 -14.60 -30.74 14.12
CA GLU A 108 -15.17 -31.92 14.79
C GLU A 108 -15.91 -31.58 16.10
N GLY A 109 -15.80 -30.35 16.60
CA GLY A 109 -16.38 -29.90 17.88
C GLY A 109 -17.85 -29.49 17.87
N ASP A 110 -18.46 -29.23 16.71
CA ASP A 110 -19.85 -28.75 16.61
C ASP A 110 -20.83 -29.86 16.23
N SER A 111 -20.98 -30.85 17.12
CA SER A 111 -22.16 -31.71 17.07
C SER A 111 -22.70 -32.00 18.47
N LYS A 112 -23.67 -31.17 18.90
CA LYS A 112 -24.95 -31.62 19.47
C LYS A 112 -25.98 -30.49 19.66
N LEU A 113 -27.09 -30.66 18.93
CA LEU A 113 -28.51 -30.56 19.33
C LEU A 113 -28.94 -29.38 20.21
N ASN A 114 -29.63 -28.42 19.61
CA ASN A 114 -31.07 -28.19 19.84
C ASN A 114 -31.61 -27.07 18.94
N GLY A 115 -32.51 -27.43 18.00
CA GLY A 115 -33.61 -26.54 17.57
C GLY A 115 -33.41 -25.58 16.41
N GLU A 116 -32.55 -25.83 15.41
CA GLU A 116 -32.51 -25.01 14.19
C GLU A 116 -33.39 -25.57 13.06
N MET A 117 -34.12 -24.66 12.41
CA MET A 117 -34.86 -24.87 11.17
C MET A 117 -33.94 -25.32 10.03
N ASP A 118 -34.49 -26.14 9.13
CA ASP A 118 -33.87 -26.68 7.93
C ASP A 118 -33.02 -25.62 7.18
N PRO A 119 -31.72 -25.90 6.87
CA PRO A 119 -30.86 -25.00 6.11
C PRO A 119 -31.47 -24.53 4.79
N VAL A 120 -32.32 -25.34 4.16
CA VAL A 120 -33.03 -24.96 2.93
C VAL A 120 -34.08 -23.88 3.19
N ALA A 121 -34.79 -23.96 4.32
CA ALA A 121 -35.78 -22.96 4.73
C ALA A 121 -35.13 -21.62 5.08
N ARG A 122 -33.95 -21.65 5.73
CA ARG A 122 -33.15 -20.45 6.03
C ARG A 122 -32.64 -19.79 4.76
N GLN A 123 -32.18 -20.57 3.80
CA GLN A 123 -31.73 -20.08 2.50
C GLN A 123 -32.90 -19.46 1.71
N LYS A 124 -34.09 -20.06 1.77
CA LYS A 124 -35.29 -19.55 1.13
C LYS A 124 -35.77 -18.23 1.72
N GLN A 125 -35.75 -18.07 3.06
CA GLN A 125 -36.07 -16.80 3.71
C GLN A 125 -35.07 -15.69 3.41
N ILE A 126 -33.77 -16.01 3.31
CA ILE A 126 -32.75 -15.03 2.90
C ILE A 126 -33.01 -14.58 1.46
N ILE A 127 -33.32 -15.51 0.56
CA ILE A 127 -33.66 -15.21 -0.83
C ILE A 127 -34.93 -14.36 -0.91
N GLU A 128 -36.00 -14.70 -0.17
CA GLU A 128 -37.24 -13.89 -0.12
C GLU A 128 -37.01 -12.51 0.47
N ALA A 129 -36.18 -12.38 1.51
CA ALA A 129 -35.82 -11.08 2.10
C ALA A 129 -35.00 -10.21 1.14
N ILE A 130 -34.12 -10.83 0.33
CA ILE A 130 -33.38 -10.15 -0.74
C ILE A 130 -34.33 -9.71 -1.85
N MET A 131 -35.26 -10.58 -2.27
CA MET A 131 -36.21 -10.29 -3.35
C MET A 131 -37.24 -9.23 -2.97
N CYS A 132 -37.75 -9.23 -1.73
CA CYS A 132 -38.65 -8.18 -1.22
C CYS A 132 -37.98 -6.80 -1.19
N ARG A 133 -36.67 -6.73 -0.92
CA ARG A 133 -35.90 -5.47 -1.01
C ARG A 133 -35.68 -4.99 -2.44
N VAL A 134 -35.73 -5.88 -3.43
CA VAL A 134 -35.62 -5.54 -4.85
C VAL A 134 -36.94 -4.96 -5.40
N SER A 135 -38.08 -5.30 -4.81
CA SER A 135 -39.40 -4.87 -5.31
C SER A 135 -39.95 -3.58 -4.68
N SER A 136 -39.38 -3.09 -3.57
CA SER A 136 -39.96 -1.97 -2.81
C SER A 136 -39.35 -0.59 -3.05
N THR A 137 -38.54 -0.39 -4.10
CA THR A 137 -38.13 0.96 -4.55
C THR A 137 -38.52 1.18 -6.01
N GLY A 138 -39.80 1.49 -6.20
CA GLY A 138 -40.32 2.05 -7.45
C GLY A 138 -39.82 3.47 -7.67
N ASN A 139 -38.54 3.61 -8.05
CA ASN A 139 -38.04 4.75 -8.77
C ASN A 139 -37.02 4.27 -9.81
N SER A 140 -37.42 4.28 -11.07
CA SER A 140 -36.64 3.88 -12.23
C SER A 140 -35.43 4.80 -12.41
N ASN A 141 -34.25 4.33 -11.97
CA ASN A 141 -32.89 4.62 -12.50
C ASN A 141 -31.75 4.39 -11.48
N ALA A 142 -32.00 3.78 -10.32
CA ALA A 142 -30.93 3.32 -9.44
C ALA A 142 -30.40 1.96 -9.92
N SER A 143 -29.31 1.96 -10.70
CA SER A 143 -28.48 0.77 -10.94
C SER A 143 -28.08 0.18 -9.58
N CYS A 144 -28.65 -0.98 -9.22
CA CYS A 144 -28.33 -1.68 -8.00
C CYS A 144 -26.87 -2.19 -8.07
N TYR A 145 -25.95 -1.45 -7.46
CA TYR A 145 -24.51 -1.70 -7.50
C TYR A 145 -24.15 -2.85 -6.56
N PHE A 146 -23.76 -4.00 -7.13
CA PHE A 146 -23.24 -5.14 -6.36
C PHE A 146 -21.78 -5.41 -6.74
N PRO A 147 -20.81 -5.24 -5.81
CA PRO A 147 -19.41 -5.57 -6.09
C PRO A 147 -19.20 -7.05 -6.43
N GLY A 148 -20.06 -7.96 -5.97
CA GLY A 148 -19.91 -9.40 -6.15
C GLY A 148 -19.97 -9.93 -7.60
N ARG A 149 -20.36 -9.12 -8.59
CA ARG A 149 -20.29 -9.49 -10.02
C ARG A 149 -19.02 -9.01 -10.72
N ARG A 150 -18.26 -8.11 -10.08
CA ARG A 150 -17.07 -7.50 -10.66
C ARG A 150 -15.92 -8.48 -10.60
N GLN A 151 -15.23 -8.64 -11.72
CA GLN A 151 -14.17 -9.62 -11.88
C GLN A 151 -12.80 -8.95 -12.06
N ARG A 152 -12.77 -7.68 -12.48
CA ARG A 152 -11.54 -6.93 -12.76
C ARG A 152 -11.67 -5.48 -12.31
N LEU A 153 -10.53 -4.90 -11.94
CA LEU A 153 -10.41 -3.49 -11.57
C LEU A 153 -9.45 -2.80 -12.55
N VAL A 154 -9.90 -1.69 -13.12
CA VAL A 154 -9.09 -0.81 -13.95
C VAL A 154 -8.82 0.46 -13.16
N MET A 155 -7.56 0.85 -13.08
CA MET A 155 -7.10 2.03 -12.37
C MET A 155 -6.48 3.00 -13.36
N VAL A 156 -6.92 4.26 -13.32
CA VAL A 156 -6.34 5.38 -14.07
C VAL A 156 -5.58 6.25 -13.09
N ALA A 157 -4.26 6.35 -13.23
CA ALA A 157 -3.37 7.10 -12.37
C ALA A 157 -2.28 7.80 -13.19
N ALA A 158 -2.71 8.65 -14.12
CA ALA A 158 -1.84 9.46 -14.94
C ALA A 158 -1.77 10.89 -14.38
N ASP A 159 -0.61 11.25 -13.84
CA ASP A 159 -0.31 12.56 -13.25
C ASP A 159 -0.02 13.61 -14.33
N CYS A 160 -1.07 14.02 -15.06
CA CYS A 160 -0.93 14.89 -16.21
C CYS A 160 -0.76 16.35 -15.76
N TYR A 161 0.49 16.79 -15.57
CA TYR A 161 0.85 18.17 -15.21
C TYR A 161 1.72 18.84 -16.28
N ASP A 162 1.57 20.16 -16.45
CA ASP A 162 2.45 21.01 -17.27
C ASP A 162 3.71 21.47 -16.50
N SER A 163 4.55 22.30 -17.13
CA SER A 163 5.78 22.84 -16.52
C SER A 163 5.53 23.75 -15.31
N ASP A 164 4.35 24.35 -15.25
CA ASP A 164 3.95 25.28 -14.20
C ASP A 164 3.16 24.57 -13.08
N GLY A 165 3.06 23.23 -13.16
CA GLY A 165 2.34 22.40 -12.21
C GLY A 165 0.82 22.49 -12.33
N ASN A 166 0.29 23.09 -13.39
CA ASN A 166 -1.15 23.05 -13.67
C ASN A 166 -1.52 21.71 -14.31
N ILE A 167 -2.82 21.40 -14.29
CA ILE A 167 -3.33 20.18 -14.91
C ILE A 167 -3.19 20.33 -16.43
N ALA A 168 -2.47 19.42 -17.07
CA ALA A 168 -2.39 19.34 -18.53
C ALA A 168 -3.73 18.77 -19.07
N GLU A 169 -4.70 19.67 -19.24
CA GLU A 169 -6.11 19.35 -19.53
C GLU A 169 -6.27 18.40 -20.74
N GLU A 170 -5.58 18.69 -21.85
CA GLU A 170 -5.66 17.89 -23.07
C GLU A 170 -5.14 16.45 -22.86
N ALA A 171 -4.00 16.29 -22.18
CA ALA A 171 -3.41 14.99 -21.90
C ALA A 171 -4.29 14.19 -20.94
N PHE A 172 -4.75 14.82 -19.85
CA PHE A 172 -5.62 14.16 -18.87
C PHE A 172 -6.94 13.70 -19.50
N GLN A 173 -7.58 14.58 -20.28
CA GLN A 173 -8.81 14.27 -20.99
C GLN A 173 -8.61 13.11 -21.97
N ALA A 174 -7.55 13.16 -22.79
CA ALA A 174 -7.26 12.12 -23.77
C ALA A 174 -7.06 10.75 -23.10
N VAL A 175 -6.29 10.69 -22.01
CA VAL A 175 -6.06 9.45 -21.24
C VAL A 175 -7.37 8.90 -20.69
N VAL A 176 -8.16 9.72 -19.99
CA VAL A 176 -9.43 9.29 -19.40
C VAL A 176 -10.40 8.80 -20.47
N ILE A 177 -10.60 9.57 -21.55
CA ILE A 177 -11.51 9.19 -22.64
C ILE A 177 -11.05 7.88 -23.30
N ASN A 178 -9.76 7.72 -23.56
CA ASN A 178 -9.23 6.52 -24.22
C ASN A 178 -9.36 5.28 -23.35
N VAL A 179 -9.07 5.37 -22.05
CA VAL A 179 -9.33 4.26 -21.11
C VAL A 179 -10.81 3.93 -21.10
N MET A 180 -11.67 4.93 -20.88
CA MET A 180 -13.11 4.73 -20.76
C MET A 180 -13.72 4.10 -22.01
N LYS A 181 -13.30 4.51 -23.21
CA LYS A 181 -13.72 3.88 -24.49
C LYS A 181 -13.44 2.37 -24.51
N VAL A 182 -12.29 1.94 -24.00
CA VAL A 182 -11.87 0.54 -24.03
C VAL A 182 -12.56 -0.31 -22.97
N VAL A 183 -12.84 0.25 -21.79
CA VAL A 183 -13.44 -0.48 -20.67
C VAL A 183 -14.98 -0.44 -20.66
N ARG A 184 -15.61 0.52 -21.36
CA ARG A 184 -17.07 0.73 -21.40
C ARG A 184 -17.90 -0.54 -21.69
N PRO A 185 -17.50 -1.47 -22.59
CA PRO A 185 -18.23 -2.74 -22.75
C PRO A 185 -18.22 -3.60 -21.48
N GLY A 186 -17.08 -3.62 -20.76
CA GLY A 186 -16.92 -4.33 -19.49
C GLY A 186 -17.75 -3.72 -18.37
N ILE A 187 -17.80 -2.38 -18.29
CA ILE A 187 -18.65 -1.63 -17.36
C ILE A 187 -20.12 -1.99 -17.59
N ARG A 188 -20.60 -1.93 -18.84
CA ARG A 188 -22.00 -2.28 -19.20
C ARG A 188 -22.38 -3.72 -18.83
N SER A 189 -21.40 -4.64 -18.88
CA SER A 189 -21.60 -6.03 -18.46
C SER A 189 -21.53 -6.26 -16.94
N GLY A 190 -21.19 -5.23 -16.16
CA GLY A 190 -21.02 -5.29 -14.70
C GLY A 190 -19.77 -6.06 -14.23
N ARG A 191 -18.86 -6.42 -15.15
CA ARG A 191 -17.67 -7.24 -14.85
C ARG A 191 -16.43 -6.43 -14.53
N VAL A 192 -16.39 -5.15 -14.91
CA VAL A 192 -15.22 -4.29 -14.79
C VAL A 192 -15.58 -3.10 -13.92
N CYS A 193 -14.70 -2.84 -12.96
CA CYS A 193 -14.70 -1.65 -12.16
C CYS A 193 -13.67 -0.65 -12.69
N VAL A 194 -13.95 0.65 -12.62
CA VAL A 194 -12.99 1.71 -12.93
C VAL A 194 -12.77 2.59 -11.71
N MET A 195 -11.50 2.76 -11.36
CA MET A 195 -11.03 3.67 -10.33
C MET A 195 -10.20 4.78 -10.98
N LEU A 196 -10.47 6.04 -10.61
CA LEU A 196 -9.59 7.18 -10.88
C LEU A 196 -8.75 7.46 -9.63
N GLN A 197 -7.42 7.58 -9.76
CA GLN A 197 -6.55 8.08 -8.70
C GLN A 197 -5.81 9.32 -9.15
N THR A 198 -5.70 10.30 -8.26
CA THR A 198 -5.04 11.57 -8.54
C THR A 198 -4.44 12.18 -7.28
N GLY A 199 -3.39 13.00 -7.47
CA GLY A 199 -2.83 13.88 -6.44
C GLY A 199 -3.72 15.09 -6.11
N LEU A 200 -4.73 15.38 -6.94
CA LEU A 200 -5.67 16.49 -6.80
C LEU A 200 -6.62 16.30 -5.62
N SER A 201 -7.09 17.40 -5.05
CA SER A 201 -8.20 17.40 -4.10
C SER A 201 -9.52 17.00 -4.79
N PHE A 202 -10.52 16.64 -4.01
CA PHE A 202 -11.84 16.26 -4.55
C PHE A 202 -12.48 17.40 -5.38
N GLN A 203 -12.37 18.65 -4.91
CA GLN A 203 -12.90 19.82 -5.62
C GLN A 203 -12.19 20.05 -6.96
N GLU A 204 -10.85 20.04 -6.97
CA GLU A 204 -10.06 20.15 -8.20
C GLU A 204 -10.36 19.00 -9.18
N THR A 205 -10.61 17.80 -8.65
CA THR A 205 -10.98 16.63 -9.47
C THR A 205 -12.34 16.82 -10.15
N ILE A 206 -13.34 17.33 -9.42
CA ILE A 206 -14.66 17.63 -9.99
C ILE A 206 -14.55 18.71 -11.07
N GLU A 207 -13.81 19.79 -10.79
CA GLU A 207 -13.61 20.88 -11.74
C GLU A 207 -12.94 20.39 -13.02
N ALA A 208 -11.86 19.61 -12.89
CA ALA A 208 -11.17 19.01 -14.03
C ALA A 208 -12.11 18.10 -14.85
N LEU A 209 -12.83 17.16 -14.20
CA LEU A 209 -13.74 16.26 -14.90
C LEU A 209 -14.89 17.00 -15.60
N ASN A 210 -15.42 18.06 -14.99
CA ASN A 210 -16.45 18.91 -15.58
C ASN A 210 -15.94 19.66 -16.82
N ASN A 211 -14.72 20.21 -16.78
CA ASN A 211 -14.10 20.85 -17.94
C ASN A 211 -13.98 19.88 -19.12
N PHE A 212 -13.71 18.60 -18.83
CA PHE A 212 -13.53 17.56 -19.85
C PHE A 212 -14.82 16.90 -20.32
N GLN A 213 -15.98 17.31 -19.77
CA GLN A 213 -17.29 16.71 -20.04
C GLN A 213 -17.36 15.22 -19.68
N VAL A 214 -16.60 14.79 -18.67
CA VAL A 214 -16.63 13.41 -18.15
C VAL A 214 -17.44 13.40 -16.86
N ASN A 215 -18.53 12.62 -16.82
CA ASN A 215 -19.31 12.49 -15.59
C ASN A 215 -18.53 11.65 -14.56
N MET A 216 -18.39 12.16 -13.34
CA MET A 216 -17.75 11.47 -12.23
C MET A 216 -18.43 10.14 -11.88
N GLU A 217 -19.75 10.03 -12.12
CA GLU A 217 -20.51 8.79 -11.92
C GLU A 217 -20.13 7.67 -12.91
N GLU A 218 -19.35 7.96 -13.96
CA GLU A 218 -18.77 6.90 -14.80
C GLU A 218 -17.65 6.14 -14.07
N PHE A 219 -17.11 6.71 -12.99
CA PHE A 219 -16.14 6.04 -12.11
C PHE A 219 -16.85 5.39 -10.93
N ASP A 220 -16.43 4.18 -10.63
CA ASP A 220 -16.95 3.44 -9.49
C ASP A 220 -16.33 3.92 -8.18
N VAL A 221 -15.05 4.29 -8.23
CA VAL A 221 -14.29 4.88 -7.13
C VAL A 221 -13.41 5.99 -7.64
N VAL A 222 -13.34 7.08 -6.89
CA VAL A 222 -12.36 8.14 -7.10
C VAL A 222 -11.53 8.29 -5.84
N VAL A 223 -10.21 8.31 -6.00
CA VAL A 223 -9.25 8.49 -4.91
C VAL A 223 -8.48 9.78 -5.15
N CYS A 224 -8.55 10.68 -4.17
CA CYS A 224 -7.98 12.02 -4.24
C CYS A 224 -6.83 12.18 -3.25
N ASN A 225 -6.17 13.34 -3.32
CA ASN A 225 -5.16 13.78 -2.36
C ASN A 225 -4.04 12.73 -2.18
N GLY A 226 -3.61 12.08 -3.26
CA GLY A 226 -2.54 11.08 -3.23
C GLY A 226 -2.91 9.79 -2.48
N GLY A 227 -4.19 9.52 -2.24
CA GLY A 227 -4.66 8.31 -1.56
C GLY A 227 -5.24 8.51 -0.17
N SER A 228 -5.33 9.73 0.35
CA SER A 228 -5.91 9.97 1.68
C SER A 228 -7.43 9.88 1.72
N GLU A 229 -8.09 10.11 0.58
CA GLU A 229 -9.54 10.19 0.49
C GLU A 229 -10.08 9.33 -0.64
N MET A 230 -11.21 8.70 -0.39
CA MET A 230 -11.85 7.77 -1.32
C MET A 230 -13.34 8.08 -1.38
N TYR A 231 -13.88 8.10 -2.60
CA TYR A 231 -15.25 8.48 -2.88
C TYR A 231 -15.91 7.41 -3.75
N TYR A 232 -17.21 7.20 -3.54
CA TYR A 232 -18.06 6.35 -4.39
C TYR A 232 -19.09 7.26 -5.08
N PRO A 233 -18.77 7.84 -6.26
CA PRO A 233 -19.59 8.90 -6.87
C PRO A 233 -21.06 8.53 -7.05
N TRP A 234 -21.34 7.25 -7.33
CA TRP A 234 -22.70 6.72 -7.51
C TRP A 234 -23.52 6.62 -6.21
N LYS A 235 -22.87 6.63 -5.05
CA LYS A 235 -23.52 6.48 -3.73
C LYS A 235 -23.81 7.85 -3.13
N ASP A 236 -22.76 8.62 -2.91
CA ASP A 236 -22.78 9.98 -2.40
C ASP A 236 -21.45 10.66 -2.76
N LEU A 237 -21.44 12.00 -2.75
CA LEU A 237 -20.23 12.80 -2.97
C LEU A 237 -19.46 13.04 -1.67
N MET A 238 -19.57 12.13 -0.71
CA MET A 238 -18.88 12.22 0.58
C MET A 238 -17.71 11.23 0.63
N ALA A 239 -16.70 11.59 1.42
CA ALA A 239 -15.56 10.71 1.65
C ALA A 239 -16.00 9.45 2.42
N TYR A 240 -15.47 8.31 2.01
CA TYR A 240 -15.92 7.01 2.49
C TYR A 240 -15.39 6.70 3.88
N THR A 241 -16.27 6.78 4.88
CA THR A 241 -15.94 6.70 6.31
C THR A 241 -15.13 5.45 6.70
N ASP A 242 -15.41 4.27 6.13
CA ASP A 242 -14.65 3.05 6.46
C ASP A 242 -13.20 3.12 5.97
N TYR A 243 -12.95 3.77 4.82
CA TYR A 243 -11.60 3.97 4.32
C TYR A 243 -10.88 5.04 5.12
N GLU A 244 -11.60 6.10 5.53
CA GLU A 244 -11.04 7.13 6.40
C GLU A 244 -10.55 6.56 7.74
N ALA A 245 -11.35 5.72 8.40
CA ALA A 245 -10.96 5.08 9.65
C ALA A 245 -9.73 4.16 9.47
N TYR A 246 -9.62 3.49 8.32
CA TYR A 246 -8.44 2.69 7.96
C TYR A 246 -7.19 3.58 7.78
N ALA A 247 -7.31 4.66 7.01
CA ALA A 247 -6.20 5.55 6.70
C ALA A 247 -5.72 6.33 7.93
N GLU A 248 -6.62 6.75 8.81
CA GLU A 248 -6.34 7.58 9.99
C GLU A 248 -5.59 6.84 11.11
N TYR A 249 -5.45 5.52 11.03
CA TYR A 249 -4.75 4.75 12.05
C TYR A 249 -3.32 5.27 12.27
N ALA A 250 -3.03 5.68 13.52
CA ALA A 250 -1.77 6.28 13.94
C ALA A 250 -1.37 7.59 13.20
N TRP A 251 -2.35 8.35 12.69
CA TRP A 251 -2.14 9.67 12.09
C TRP A 251 -1.80 10.73 13.14
N PRO A 252 -0.67 11.45 13.04
CA PRO A 252 -0.29 12.46 14.05
C PRO A 252 -1.13 13.75 14.05
N GLY A 253 -1.97 13.98 13.02
CA GLY A 253 -2.84 15.14 12.91
C GLY A 253 -2.09 16.48 12.98
N GLU A 254 -2.63 17.44 13.73
CA GLU A 254 -2.14 18.82 13.78
C GLU A 254 -0.65 18.96 14.19
N ASN A 255 -0.12 17.97 14.93
CA ASN A 255 1.30 17.92 15.31
C ASN A 255 2.23 17.91 14.08
N ILE A 256 1.84 17.19 13.02
CA ILE A 256 2.65 17.18 11.80
C ILE A 256 2.46 18.47 10.99
N ARG A 257 1.24 19.03 10.99
CA ARG A 257 0.90 20.20 10.19
C ARG A 257 1.75 21.43 10.53
N SER A 258 1.92 21.68 11.82
CA SER A 258 2.76 22.78 12.34
C SER A 258 4.26 22.55 12.16
N THR A 259 4.66 21.30 11.92
CA THR A 259 6.06 20.85 11.87
C THR A 259 6.64 20.95 10.45
N ILE A 260 5.85 20.63 9.43
CA ILE A 260 6.32 20.52 8.03
C ILE A 260 7.02 21.79 7.50
N PRO A 261 6.47 23.02 7.68
CA PRO A 261 7.13 24.24 7.17
C PRO A 261 8.52 24.51 7.76
N ARG A 262 8.84 23.89 8.91
CA ARG A 262 10.14 24.03 9.57
C ARG A 262 11.17 23.02 9.07
N PHE A 263 10.73 21.84 8.62
CA PHE A 263 11.62 20.74 8.25
C PHE A 263 11.76 20.51 6.75
N ALA A 264 10.79 20.96 5.95
CA ALA A 264 10.83 20.84 4.50
C ALA A 264 11.83 21.79 3.83
N LYS A 265 12.31 22.82 4.57
CA LYS A 265 13.33 23.75 4.11
C LYS A 265 14.72 23.15 4.26
N VAL A 266 15.59 23.46 3.30
CA VAL A 266 17.05 23.29 3.45
C VAL A 266 17.56 24.35 4.44
N ASP A 267 18.70 24.11 5.08
CA ASP A 267 19.22 24.95 6.17
C ASP A 267 19.45 26.44 5.77
N ASP A 268 19.57 26.73 4.46
CA ASP A 268 19.69 28.08 3.87
C ASP A 268 18.39 28.58 3.15
N GLY A 269 17.26 27.88 3.29
CA GLY A 269 16.00 28.21 2.59
C GLY A 269 15.24 29.39 3.19
N GLU A 270 14.47 30.12 2.37
CA GLU A 270 13.68 31.26 2.86
C GLU A 270 12.43 30.80 3.63
N GLU A 271 11.96 31.63 4.57
CA GLU A 271 10.78 31.30 5.37
C GLU A 271 9.51 31.08 4.53
N ASN A 272 9.43 31.68 3.35
CA ASN A 272 8.26 31.65 2.47
C ASN A 272 8.36 30.65 1.32
N ASP A 273 9.37 29.77 1.31
CA ASP A 273 9.58 28.80 0.22
C ASP A 273 8.53 27.69 0.18
N ILE A 274 7.98 27.36 1.35
CA ILE A 274 6.89 26.41 1.49
C ILE A 274 5.82 27.00 2.40
N VAL A 275 4.60 27.08 1.88
CA VAL A 275 3.46 27.70 2.56
C VAL A 275 2.29 26.74 2.49
N GLU A 276 1.49 26.71 3.55
CA GLU A 276 0.28 25.88 3.55
C GLU A 276 -0.69 26.30 2.44
N TYR A 277 -1.17 25.32 1.68
CA TYR A 277 -2.17 25.49 0.64
C TYR A 277 -3.54 25.04 1.15
N ALA A 278 -4.16 25.93 1.95
CA ALA A 278 -5.34 25.63 2.74
C ALA A 278 -6.55 25.12 1.93
N SER A 279 -6.70 25.51 0.66
CA SER A 279 -7.81 25.09 -0.20
C SER A 279 -7.77 23.60 -0.57
N ALA A 280 -6.60 22.98 -0.59
CA ALA A 280 -6.46 21.53 -0.81
C ALA A 280 -6.14 20.76 0.48
N CYS A 281 -6.19 21.42 1.65
CA CYS A 281 -6.06 20.73 2.93
C CYS A 281 -7.37 20.05 3.31
N SER A 282 -7.25 18.90 3.97
CA SER A 282 -8.35 18.17 4.60
C SER A 282 -7.91 17.62 5.95
N SER A 283 -8.79 16.87 6.63
CA SER A 283 -8.46 16.24 7.92
C SER A 283 -7.30 15.24 7.83
N ARG A 284 -7.09 14.65 6.64
CA ARG A 284 -6.11 13.57 6.38
C ARG A 284 -5.17 13.89 5.21
N CYS A 285 -5.16 15.13 4.75
CA CYS A 285 -4.16 15.61 3.79
C CYS A 285 -3.79 17.05 4.14
N TYR A 286 -2.54 17.27 4.53
CA TYR A 286 -2.02 18.63 4.65
C TYR A 286 -1.20 18.96 3.41
N SER A 287 -1.68 19.94 2.66
CA SER A 287 -1.13 20.32 1.36
C SER A 287 -0.35 21.61 1.51
N TYR A 288 0.85 21.66 0.94
CA TYR A 288 1.74 22.82 0.99
C TYR A 288 2.16 23.22 -0.42
N SER A 289 2.04 24.50 -0.75
CA SER A 289 2.55 25.07 -1.98
C SER A 289 4.04 25.37 -1.84
N VAL A 290 4.81 24.99 -2.85
CA VAL A 290 6.26 25.20 -2.95
C VAL A 290 6.51 26.24 -4.03
N LYS A 291 7.31 27.26 -3.71
CA LYS A 291 7.68 28.27 -4.69
C LYS A 291 8.55 27.67 -5.81
N PRO A 292 8.32 28.05 -7.08
CA PRO A 292 9.20 27.65 -8.17
C PRO A 292 10.66 28.06 -7.90
N GLY A 293 11.59 27.11 -8.01
CA GLY A 293 13.02 27.33 -7.76
C GLY A 293 13.45 27.30 -6.30
N ALA A 294 12.52 27.07 -5.35
CA ALA A 294 12.87 26.90 -3.95
C ALA A 294 13.73 25.64 -3.71
N MET A 295 14.71 25.76 -2.82
CA MET A 295 15.55 24.64 -2.39
C MET A 295 14.82 23.85 -1.30
N ILE A 296 14.10 22.80 -1.72
CA ILE A 296 13.33 21.92 -0.84
C ILE A 296 14.06 20.61 -0.53
N GLN A 297 13.78 20.05 0.64
CA GLN A 297 14.30 18.75 1.08
C GLN A 297 13.72 17.61 0.23
N LYS A 298 14.52 16.58 -0.01
CA LYS A 298 14.03 15.36 -0.66
C LYS A 298 13.17 14.54 0.30
N ILE A 299 12.29 13.70 -0.26
CA ILE A 299 11.33 12.91 0.51
C ILE A 299 12.04 12.01 1.54
N ASP A 300 13.12 11.32 1.17
CA ASP A 300 13.84 10.43 2.09
C ASP A 300 14.43 11.17 3.31
N GLU A 301 15.03 12.34 3.09
CA GLU A 301 15.60 13.18 4.15
C GLU A 301 14.51 13.75 5.06
N LEU A 302 13.44 14.29 4.47
CA LEU A 302 12.31 14.83 5.22
C LEU A 302 11.62 13.72 6.05
N ARG A 303 11.41 12.55 5.43
CA ARG A 303 10.86 11.36 6.10
C ARG A 303 11.75 10.91 7.26
N GLN A 304 13.08 10.91 7.09
CA GLN A 304 14.01 10.58 8.17
C GLN A 304 13.88 11.59 9.32
N ARG A 305 13.90 12.90 9.03
CA ARG A 305 13.77 13.97 10.04
C ARG A 305 12.47 13.89 10.84
N LEU A 306 11.35 13.53 10.19
CA LEU A 306 10.05 13.34 10.85
C LEU A 306 10.03 12.06 11.70
N ARG A 307 10.56 10.95 11.18
CA ARG A 307 10.63 9.67 11.91
C ARG A 307 11.47 9.77 13.18
N MET A 308 12.56 10.53 13.16
CA MET A 308 13.38 10.79 14.35
C MET A 308 12.62 11.52 15.48
N ARG A 309 11.48 12.16 15.16
CA ARG A 309 10.58 12.83 16.11
C ARG A 309 9.32 12.01 16.43
N GLY A 310 9.25 10.76 15.96
CA GLY A 310 8.08 9.91 16.12
C GLY A 310 6.89 10.28 15.22
N LEU A 311 7.06 11.24 14.30
CA LEU A 311 6.01 11.63 13.35
C LEU A 311 6.11 10.74 12.12
N ARG A 312 5.13 9.85 11.95
CA ARG A 312 5.07 8.91 10.82
C ARG A 312 3.95 9.32 9.88
N CYS A 313 4.30 9.51 8.61
CA CYS A 313 3.40 9.90 7.54
C CYS A 313 3.97 9.46 6.20
N ASN A 314 3.15 9.57 5.16
CA ASN A 314 3.63 9.59 3.78
C ASN A 314 3.71 11.02 3.29
N LEU A 315 4.68 11.24 2.41
CA LEU A 315 5.00 12.54 1.82
C LEU A 315 5.02 12.32 0.31
N VAL A 316 4.27 13.13 -0.43
CA VAL A 316 4.17 13.02 -1.88
C VAL A 316 4.29 14.41 -2.50
N TYR A 317 5.31 14.63 -3.32
CA TYR A 317 5.38 15.82 -4.16
C TYR A 317 4.53 15.61 -5.41
N THR A 318 3.56 16.49 -5.59
CA THR A 318 2.58 16.55 -6.68
C THR A 318 2.76 17.85 -7.49
N HIS A 319 2.04 18.02 -8.60
CA HIS A 319 2.07 19.24 -9.44
C HIS A 319 3.48 19.65 -9.87
N ALA A 320 4.21 18.74 -10.53
CA ALA A 320 5.59 18.99 -10.97
C ALA A 320 6.55 19.48 -9.84
N GLY A 321 6.26 19.10 -8.58
CA GLY A 321 7.08 19.44 -7.42
C GLY A 321 6.69 20.74 -6.72
N LEU A 322 5.67 21.43 -7.24
CA LEU A 322 5.15 22.69 -6.69
C LEU A 322 4.15 22.48 -5.55
N ARG A 323 3.77 21.24 -5.26
CA ARG A 323 2.90 20.91 -4.13
C ARG A 323 3.43 19.72 -3.34
N LEU A 324 3.45 19.81 -2.03
CA LEU A 324 3.76 18.72 -1.11
C LEU A 324 2.49 18.31 -0.35
N ASN A 325 2.06 17.07 -0.55
CA ASN A 325 0.97 16.47 0.21
C ASN A 325 1.54 15.61 1.34
N VAL A 326 1.04 15.84 2.55
CA VAL A 326 1.39 15.10 3.77
C VAL A 326 0.16 14.33 4.21
N ILE A 327 0.22 13.00 4.08
CA ILE A 327 -0.92 12.11 4.25
C ILE A 327 -0.60 11.01 5.29
N PRO A 328 -1.61 10.33 5.86
CA PRO A 328 -1.40 9.25 6.80
C PRO A 328 -0.47 8.15 6.28
N LEU A 329 0.21 7.48 7.20
CA LEU A 329 1.12 6.37 6.86
C LEU A 329 0.40 5.25 6.09
N PHE A 330 -0.89 5.06 6.37
CA PHE A 330 -1.73 4.05 5.70
C PHE A 330 -2.52 4.60 4.49
N ALA A 331 -2.25 5.85 4.09
CA ALA A 331 -2.78 6.47 2.89
C ALA A 331 -1.68 6.55 1.81
N SER A 332 -1.97 6.00 0.64
CA SER A 332 -1.21 6.19 -0.60
C SER A 332 -2.04 5.64 -1.76
N ARG A 333 -1.68 5.97 -2.99
CA ARG A 333 -2.35 5.41 -4.17
C ARG A 333 -2.32 3.87 -4.19
N LYS A 334 -1.17 3.28 -3.89
CA LYS A 334 -1.00 1.82 -3.74
C LYS A 334 -1.84 1.22 -2.62
N GLN A 335 -1.92 1.89 -1.46
CA GLN A 335 -2.70 1.38 -0.34
C GLN A 335 -4.20 1.46 -0.60
N ALA A 336 -4.68 2.50 -1.26
CA ALA A 336 -6.06 2.58 -1.74
C ALA A 336 -6.40 1.43 -2.70
N LEU A 337 -5.51 1.12 -3.65
CA LEU A 337 -5.67 -0.04 -4.54
C LEU A 337 -5.76 -1.35 -3.75
N ARG A 338 -4.86 -1.57 -2.78
CA ARG A 338 -4.86 -2.77 -1.93
C ARG A 338 -6.13 -2.86 -1.07
N TYR A 339 -6.57 -1.76 -0.50
CA TYR A 339 -7.81 -1.70 0.27
C TYR A 339 -9.00 -2.16 -0.58
N LEU A 340 -9.13 -1.65 -1.80
CA LEU A 340 -10.22 -2.04 -2.71
C LEU A 340 -10.11 -3.50 -3.17
N SER A 341 -8.90 -3.98 -3.47
CA SER A 341 -8.65 -5.38 -3.81
C SER A 341 -9.18 -6.32 -2.73
N VAL A 342 -8.91 -6.02 -1.45
CA VAL A 342 -9.43 -6.79 -0.30
C VAL A 342 -10.93 -6.58 -0.11
N LYS A 343 -11.40 -5.32 -0.09
CA LYS A 343 -12.81 -4.97 0.14
C LYS A 343 -13.74 -5.61 -0.88
N TRP A 344 -13.30 -5.73 -2.14
CA TRP A 344 -14.08 -6.28 -3.24
C TRP A 344 -13.72 -7.71 -3.60
N GLY A 345 -12.72 -8.31 -2.96
CA GLY A 345 -12.26 -9.66 -3.29
C GLY A 345 -11.72 -9.81 -4.71
N ILE A 346 -11.12 -8.75 -5.26
CA ILE A 346 -10.51 -8.74 -6.60
C ILE A 346 -9.02 -8.99 -6.43
N ASP A 347 -8.53 -10.11 -6.97
CA ASP A 347 -7.10 -10.44 -6.99
C ASP A 347 -6.28 -9.36 -7.73
N LEU A 348 -5.09 -9.02 -7.23
CA LEU A 348 -4.21 -8.01 -7.83
C LEU A 348 -3.79 -8.38 -9.27
N SER A 349 -3.71 -9.66 -9.62
CA SER A 349 -3.47 -10.12 -11.01
C SER A 349 -4.58 -9.74 -11.99
N LYS A 350 -5.78 -9.43 -11.48
CA LYS A 350 -6.95 -8.97 -12.23
C LYS A 350 -7.09 -7.45 -12.22
N VAL A 351 -6.09 -6.75 -11.68
CA VAL A 351 -5.99 -5.30 -11.73
C VAL A 351 -5.20 -4.89 -12.97
N VAL A 352 -5.72 -3.88 -13.67
CA VAL A 352 -5.04 -3.19 -14.75
C VAL A 352 -4.80 -1.74 -14.32
N VAL A 353 -3.56 -1.27 -14.44
CA VAL A 353 -3.15 0.09 -14.06
C VAL A 353 -2.68 0.85 -15.30
N PHE A 354 -3.21 2.04 -15.52
CA PHE A 354 -2.74 3.00 -16.52
C PHE A 354 -2.03 4.14 -15.80
N VAL A 355 -0.73 4.33 -16.09
CA VAL A 355 0.13 5.34 -15.47
C VAL A 355 0.92 6.09 -16.53
N GLY A 356 1.38 7.29 -16.22
CA GLY A 356 2.35 8.01 -17.06
C GLY A 356 3.73 7.35 -17.09
N GLU A 357 4.59 7.74 -18.03
CA GLU A 357 6.03 7.42 -17.99
C GLU A 357 6.76 8.05 -16.80
N LYS A 358 6.25 9.21 -16.37
CA LYS A 358 6.67 9.98 -15.22
C LYS A 358 5.45 10.24 -14.34
N GLY A 359 5.68 10.67 -13.11
CA GLY A 359 4.60 11.10 -12.22
C GLY A 359 5.13 11.68 -10.92
N ASP A 360 4.27 11.64 -9.91
CA ASP A 360 4.60 12.12 -8.57
C ASP A 360 5.60 11.19 -7.87
N THR A 361 6.05 11.57 -6.69
CA THR A 361 7.09 10.81 -5.97
C THR A 361 6.66 9.42 -5.50
N ASP A 362 5.37 9.08 -5.55
CA ASP A 362 4.83 7.73 -5.27
C ASP A 362 4.67 6.86 -6.52
N TYR A 363 5.06 7.36 -7.69
CA TYR A 363 4.93 6.70 -8.99
C TYR A 363 5.47 5.25 -9.00
N GLU A 364 6.66 5.01 -8.44
CA GLU A 364 7.29 3.69 -8.45
C GLU A 364 6.49 2.63 -7.69
N GLU A 365 5.71 3.06 -6.68
CA GLU A 365 4.87 2.17 -5.90
C GLU A 365 3.68 1.63 -6.71
N LEU A 366 3.28 2.35 -7.78
CA LEU A 366 2.18 1.98 -8.66
C LEU A 366 2.61 1.12 -9.85
N VAL A 367 3.82 1.38 -10.36
CA VAL A 367 4.38 0.64 -11.49
C VAL A 367 4.73 -0.79 -11.09
N SER A 368 5.27 -0.98 -9.89
CA SER A 368 5.70 -2.29 -9.38
C SER A 368 4.52 -3.14 -8.87
N GLY A 369 4.48 -4.41 -9.27
CA GLY A 369 3.61 -5.41 -8.63
C GLY A 369 3.12 -6.52 -9.56
N ILE A 370 2.05 -7.19 -9.09
CA ILE A 370 1.40 -8.33 -9.78
C ILE A 370 0.36 -7.82 -10.80
N GLN A 371 -0.14 -6.60 -10.61
CA GLN A 371 -1.06 -5.95 -11.54
C GLN A 371 -0.40 -5.72 -12.90
N LYS A 372 -1.23 -5.74 -13.96
CA LYS A 372 -0.76 -5.42 -15.31
C LYS A 372 -0.75 -3.90 -15.47
N THR A 373 0.40 -3.34 -15.81
CA THR A 373 0.61 -1.89 -15.89
C THR A 373 0.90 -1.47 -17.33
N LEU A 374 0.12 -0.53 -17.88
CA LEU A 374 0.43 0.16 -19.12
C LEU A 374 1.01 1.55 -18.80
N VAL A 375 2.26 1.77 -19.21
CA VAL A 375 2.99 3.02 -19.05
C VAL A 375 2.80 3.88 -20.31
N LEU A 376 2.14 5.01 -20.15
CA LEU A 376 1.76 5.93 -21.22
C LEU A 376 2.88 6.95 -21.46
N LYS A 377 3.50 6.86 -22.64
CA LYS A 377 4.58 7.75 -23.05
C LYS A 377 4.03 9.14 -23.38
N GLY A 378 4.70 10.18 -22.87
CA GLY A 378 4.34 11.58 -23.14
C GLY A 378 3.08 12.09 -22.43
N ALA A 379 2.38 11.27 -21.64
CA ALA A 379 1.20 11.70 -20.87
C ALA A 379 1.58 12.65 -19.72
N VAL A 380 2.84 12.59 -19.27
CA VAL A 380 3.37 13.41 -18.18
C VAL A 380 4.67 14.04 -18.66
N GLU A 381 4.66 15.35 -18.82
CA GLU A 381 5.80 16.09 -19.35
C GLU A 381 6.93 16.18 -18.31
N TYR A 382 6.56 16.47 -17.05
CA TYR A 382 7.47 16.66 -15.93
C TYR A 382 7.14 15.72 -14.76
N GLY A 383 8.15 14.95 -14.31
CA GLY A 383 8.04 14.04 -13.17
C GLY A 383 8.87 14.48 -11.98
N ASN A 384 8.50 14.00 -10.79
CA ASN A 384 9.08 14.43 -9.51
C ASN A 384 10.08 13.44 -8.93
N GLU A 385 10.52 12.44 -9.71
CA GLU A 385 11.39 11.35 -9.25
C GLU A 385 12.71 11.85 -8.63
N ARG A 386 13.21 13.01 -9.05
CA ARG A 386 14.42 13.66 -8.49
C ARG A 386 14.26 14.10 -7.04
N LEU A 387 13.03 14.41 -6.62
CA LEU A 387 12.71 14.84 -5.26
C LEU A 387 12.49 13.65 -4.32
N LEU A 388 12.43 12.42 -4.84
CA LEU A 388 12.19 11.23 -4.02
C LEU A 388 13.42 10.84 -3.18
N ARG A 389 14.61 10.76 -3.79
CA ARG A 389 15.80 10.10 -3.20
C ARG A 389 17.05 10.98 -3.12
N SER A 390 17.74 10.91 -1.98
CA SER A 390 19.09 11.48 -1.81
C SER A 390 20.13 10.74 -2.66
N GLU A 391 21.30 11.35 -2.89
CA GLU A 391 22.36 10.79 -3.75
C GLU A 391 22.94 9.47 -3.20
N GLU A 392 22.86 9.28 -1.88
CA GLU A 392 23.31 8.07 -1.19
C GLU A 392 22.24 6.96 -1.13
N SER A 393 21.01 7.24 -1.58
CA SER A 393 19.93 6.26 -1.58
C SER A 393 20.04 5.31 -2.79
N TYR A 394 19.32 4.20 -2.73
CA TYR A 394 19.28 3.23 -3.82
C TYR A 394 18.63 3.84 -5.08
N LYS A 395 18.95 3.31 -6.26
CA LYS A 395 18.43 3.83 -7.52
C LYS A 395 17.09 3.20 -7.86
N ARG A 396 16.35 3.83 -8.77
CA ARG A 396 15.09 3.31 -9.31
C ARG A 396 15.24 1.90 -9.90
N GLU A 397 16.35 1.67 -10.62
CA GLU A 397 16.72 0.38 -11.23
C GLU A 397 16.94 -0.73 -10.19
N ASP A 398 17.22 -0.39 -8.93
CA ASP A 398 17.37 -1.36 -7.85
C ASP A 398 16.02 -1.87 -7.32
N VAL A 399 14.92 -1.16 -7.60
CA VAL A 399 13.55 -1.48 -7.13
C VAL A 399 12.63 -1.90 -8.26
N LEU A 400 12.79 -1.33 -9.45
CA LEU A 400 11.98 -1.63 -10.62
C LEU A 400 12.77 -2.46 -11.62
N SER A 401 12.38 -3.74 -11.74
CA SER A 401 12.84 -4.59 -12.83
C SER A 401 12.27 -4.08 -14.16
N GLN A 402 13.15 -3.70 -15.09
CA GLN A 402 12.76 -3.22 -16.42
C GLN A 402 12.18 -4.35 -17.29
N ASP A 403 12.48 -5.61 -16.98
CA ASP A 403 12.09 -6.78 -17.77
C ASP A 403 10.80 -7.46 -17.25
N SER A 404 10.00 -6.76 -16.45
CA SER A 404 8.76 -7.34 -15.91
C SER A 404 7.74 -7.61 -17.03
N PRO A 405 7.22 -8.85 -17.14
CA PRO A 405 6.20 -9.18 -18.15
C PRO A 405 4.85 -8.49 -17.87
N ASN A 406 4.67 -7.93 -16.67
CA ASN A 406 3.46 -7.22 -16.28
C ASN A 406 3.49 -5.73 -16.65
N ILE A 407 4.63 -5.20 -17.08
CA ILE A 407 4.79 -3.79 -17.45
C ILE A 407 4.92 -3.69 -18.95
N ILE A 408 4.04 -2.92 -19.58
CA ILE A 408 4.06 -2.65 -21.02
C ILE A 408 4.22 -1.16 -21.22
N TYR A 409 5.18 -0.77 -22.04
CA TYR A 409 5.41 0.62 -22.42
C TYR A 409 4.68 0.93 -23.72
N ALA A 410 3.97 2.05 -23.74
CA ALA A 410 3.29 2.50 -24.93
C ALA A 410 4.30 2.93 -26.01
N GLU A 411 4.33 2.25 -27.17
CA GLU A 411 5.21 2.62 -28.28
C GLU A 411 4.83 3.97 -28.93
N LYS A 412 3.55 4.33 -28.86
CA LYS A 412 2.98 5.57 -29.41
C LYS A 412 2.37 6.43 -28.30
N SER A 413 2.06 7.68 -28.63
CA SER A 413 1.51 8.67 -27.70
C SER A 413 0.19 8.19 -27.06
N TYR A 414 -0.15 8.75 -25.89
CA TYR A 414 -1.40 8.50 -25.16
C TYR A 414 -2.67 8.75 -25.98
N GLU A 415 -2.56 9.46 -27.11
CA GLU A 415 -3.64 9.76 -28.05
C GLU A 415 -4.08 8.53 -28.87
N ASP A 416 -3.21 7.54 -29.05
CA ASP A 416 -3.50 6.37 -29.89
C ASP A 416 -4.36 5.33 -29.16
N CYS A 417 -5.67 5.34 -29.41
CA CYS A 417 -6.63 4.36 -28.88
C CYS A 417 -6.25 2.88 -29.12
N VAL A 418 -5.47 2.58 -30.16
CA VAL A 418 -5.12 1.20 -30.55
C VAL A 418 -4.33 0.48 -29.44
N ILE A 419 -3.45 1.20 -28.74
CA ILE A 419 -2.61 0.59 -27.71
C ILE A 419 -3.42 0.17 -26.49
N PHE A 420 -4.42 0.98 -26.12
CA PHE A 420 -5.38 0.66 -25.07
C PHE A 420 -6.18 -0.61 -25.43
N GLN A 421 -6.62 -0.73 -26.69
CA GLN A 421 -7.38 -1.90 -27.15
C GLN A 421 -6.55 -3.19 -27.20
N GLN A 422 -5.31 -3.11 -27.68
CA GLN A 422 -4.39 -4.23 -27.73
C GLN A 422 -4.05 -4.71 -26.31
N PHE A 423 -3.66 -3.78 -25.43
CA PHE A 423 -3.35 -4.07 -24.04
C PHE A 423 -4.55 -4.69 -23.32
N TRP A 424 -5.74 -4.13 -23.50
CA TRP A 424 -6.97 -4.66 -22.91
C TRP A 424 -7.35 -6.05 -23.43
N SER A 425 -6.99 -6.36 -24.68
CA SER A 425 -7.19 -7.70 -25.22
C SER A 425 -6.22 -8.68 -24.57
N ILE A 426 -4.93 -8.34 -24.47
CA ILE A 426 -3.90 -9.18 -23.81
C ILE A 426 -4.24 -9.40 -22.32
N SER A 427 -4.70 -8.35 -21.64
CA SER A 427 -5.06 -8.43 -20.22
C SER A 427 -6.24 -9.38 -19.96
N LYS A 428 -7.12 -9.58 -20.96
CA LYS A 428 -8.24 -10.53 -20.90
C LYS A 428 -7.85 -12.00 -21.07
N TYR A 429 -6.80 -12.30 -21.84
CA TYR A 429 -6.45 -13.69 -22.23
C TYR A 429 -5.40 -14.34 -21.33
N HIS A 430 -4.60 -13.56 -20.59
CA HIS A 430 -3.68 -14.09 -19.58
C HIS A 430 -4.42 -14.39 -18.26
N ASP A 431 -5.26 -15.42 -18.28
CA ASP A 431 -5.81 -16.14 -17.11
C ASP A 431 -5.29 -17.62 -17.08
N PHE A 432 -4.28 -17.97 -17.89
CA PHE A 432 -3.65 -19.29 -17.89
C PHE A 432 -2.13 -19.21 -17.69
N CYS A 433 -1.67 -19.93 -16.66
CA CYS A 433 -0.32 -20.40 -16.36
C CYS A 433 0.77 -19.35 -16.05
N PHE A 434 1.22 -19.35 -14.80
CA PHE A 434 2.56 -19.87 -14.44
C PHE A 434 2.46 -20.65 -13.14
#